data_AF-A0A3M1EAD8-F1
#
_entry.id   AF-A0A3M1EAD8-F1
#
_cell.length_a   1.000
_cell.length_b   1.000
_cell.length_c   1.000
_cell.angle_alpha   90.00
_cell.angle_beta   90.00
_cell.angle_gamma   90.00
#
_symmetry.space_group_name_H-M   'P 1'
#
loop_
_entity.id
_entity.type
_entity.pdbx_description
1 polymer ?
#
loop_
_entity_poly.entity_id
_entity_poly.type
_entity_poly.pdbx_seq_one_letter_code
_entity_poly.pdbx_strand_id
1 'polypeptide(L)' 'MQVRKIERLEDFIALRQNWEAVYAADPHAHIFVSWLWLRGWFQIASPRWFILAARPDAASPYVAFLPLQWRG' A
#
# COMPACT_ATOMS: atom_id res chain seq x y z
N MET A 1 9.63 -9.98 -11.58
CA MET A 1 8.80 -9.63 -10.41
C MET A 1 9.70 -8.98 -9.37
N GLN A 2 9.37 -7.75 -8.96
CA GLN A 2 10.06 -6.99 -7.94
C GLN A 2 9.09 -6.64 -6.81
N VAL A 3 9.59 -6.69 -5.57
CA VAL A 3 8.82 -6.28 -4.38
C VAL A 3 9.60 -5.18 -3.67
N ARG A 4 8.96 -4.04 -3.44
CA ARG A 4 9.51 -2.92 -2.67
C ARG A 4 8.82 -2.86 -1.32
N LYS A 5 9.60 -2.64 -0.27
CA LYS A 5 9.11 -2.29 1.07
C LYS A 5 8.90 -0.79 1.17
N ILE A 6 7.72 -0.37 1.61
CA ILE A 6 7.34 1.03 1.81
C ILE A 6 7.08 1.24 3.29
N GLU A 7 7.81 2.17 3.92
CA GLU A 7 7.79 2.39 5.37
C GLU A 7 7.60 3.87 5.74
N ARG A 8 7.62 4.76 4.75
CA ARG A 8 7.47 6.21 4.92
C ARG A 8 6.10 6.63 4.43
N LEU A 9 5.43 7.49 5.20
CA LEU A 9 4.09 7.97 4.85
C LEU A 9 4.10 8.72 3.51
N GLU A 10 5.14 9.50 3.21
CA GLU A 10 5.27 10.22 1.94
C GLU A 10 5.38 9.28 0.73
N ASP A 11 6.11 8.16 0.86
CA ASP A 11 6.19 7.15 -0.19
C ASP A 11 4.81 6.52 -0.41
N PHE A 12 4.05 6.24 0.65
CA PHE A 12 2.68 5.74 0.55
C PHE A 12 1.73 6.76 -0.10
N ILE A 13 1.85 8.04 0.23
CA ILE A 13 1.04 9.10 -0.38
C ILE A 13 1.28 9.17 -1.89
N ALA A 14 2.54 9.03 -2.33
CA ALA A 14 2.89 9.01 -3.75
C ALA A 14 2.31 7.80 -4.52
N LEU A 15 1.93 6.72 -3.82
CA LEU A 15 1.35 5.52 -4.44
C LEU A 15 -0.14 5.62 -4.74
N ARG A 16 -0.81 6.73 -4.41
CA ARG A 16 -2.28 6.87 -4.52
C ARG A 16 -2.87 6.33 -5.82
N GLN A 17 -2.36 6.77 -6.97
CA GLN A 17 -2.92 6.38 -8.27
C GLN A 17 -2.76 4.87 -8.53
N ASN A 18 -1.61 4.29 -8.21
CA ASN A 18 -1.41 2.85 -8.34
C ASN A 18 -2.32 2.08 -7.37
N TRP A 19 -2.46 2.58 -6.13
CA TRP A 19 -3.32 1.98 -5.12
C TRP A 19 -4.78 1.96 -5.53
N GLU A 20 -5.31 3.10 -5.99
CA GLU A 20 -6.69 3.23 -6.45
C GLU A 20 -6.96 2.32 -7.66
N ALA A 21 -5.99 2.17 -8.58
CA ALA A 21 -6.11 1.25 -9.72
C ALA A 21 -6.19 -0.22 -9.29
N VAL A 22 -5.30 -0.67 -8.38
CA VAL A 22 -5.32 -2.04 -7.86
C VAL A 22 -6.59 -2.29 -7.03
N TYR A 23 -6.98 -1.34 -6.18
CA TYR A 23 -8.19 -1.41 -5.36
C TYR A 23 -9.45 -1.53 -6.22
N ALA A 24 -9.55 -0.77 -7.32
CA ALA A 24 -10.70 -0.83 -8.23
C ALA A 24 -10.78 -2.15 -9.02
N ALA A 25 -9.64 -2.81 -9.25
CA ALA A 25 -9.56 -4.07 -10.00
C ALA A 25 -9.78 -5.32 -9.13
N ASP A 26 -9.66 -5.22 -7.80
CA ASP A 26 -9.75 -6.34 -6.87
C ASP A 26 -11.19 -6.50 -6.31
N PRO A 27 -11.93 -7.56 -6.69
CA PRO A 27 -13.29 -7.81 -6.21
C PRO A 27 -13.37 -8.15 -4.71
N HIS A 28 -12.24 -8.44 -4.07
CA HIS A 28 -12.15 -8.72 -2.64
C HIS A 28 -11.66 -7.52 -1.83
N ALA A 29 -11.36 -6.39 -2.48
CA ALA A 29 -10.96 -5.17 -1.79
C ALA A 29 -12.10 -4.65 -0.89
N HIS A 30 -11.73 -4.21 0.31
CA HIS A 30 -12.65 -3.67 1.30
C HIS A 30 -12.14 -2.35 1.87
N ILE A 31 -13.03 -1.59 2.54
CA ILE A 31 -12.74 -0.22 2.98
C ILE A 31 -11.46 -0.07 3.82
N PHE A 32 -11.12 -1.07 4.65
CA PHE A 32 -9.91 -1.07 5.50
C PHE A 32 -8.59 -1.21 4.72
N VAL A 33 -8.62 -1.53 3.43
CA VAL A 33 -7.45 -1.48 2.54
C VAL A 33 -7.55 -0.36 1.50
N SER A 34 -8.56 0.51 1.61
CA SER A 34 -8.64 1.70 0.76
C SER A 34 -7.51 2.67 1.08
N TRP A 35 -7.04 3.39 0.07
CA TRP A 35 -5.96 4.37 0.25
C TRP A 35 -6.32 5.44 1.28
N LEU A 36 -7.57 5.91 1.27
CA LEU A 36 -8.03 6.95 2.19
C LEU A 36 -8.03 6.47 3.64
N TRP A 37 -8.51 5.25 3.90
CA TRP A 37 -8.52 4.67 5.24
C TRP A 37 -7.09 4.45 5.75
N LEU A 38 -6.22 3.85 4.92
CA LEU A 38 -4.83 3.57 5.31
C LEU A 38 -4.02 4.84 5.51
N ARG A 39 -4.27 5.91 4.75
CA ARG A 39 -3.62 7.22 4.97
C ARG A 39 -3.89 7.75 6.36
N GLY A 40 -5.16 7.76 6.78
CA GLY A 40 -5.52 8.20 8.13
C GLY A 40 -4.94 7.27 9.19
N TRP A 41 -5.02 5.95 8.96
CA TRP A 41 -4.50 4.95 9.89
C TRP A 41 -2.98 5.07 10.09
N PHE A 42 -2.19 5.18 9.02
CA PHE A 42 -0.73 5.29 9.11
C PHE A 42 -0.24 6.59 9.78
N GLN A 43 -1.06 7.63 9.82
CA GLN A 43 -0.73 8.86 10.55
C GLN A 43 -0.83 8.70 12.08
N ILE A 44 -1.71 7.82 12.56
CA ILE A 44 -1.97 7.63 13.99
C ILE A 44 -1.40 6.30 14.52
N ALA A 45 -1.16 5.33 13.65
CA ALA A 45 -0.60 4.05 14.02
C ALA A 45 0.88 4.19 14.45
N SER A 46 1.28 3.43 15.46
CA SER A 46 2.68 3.22 15.83
C SER A 46 3.52 2.89 14.57
N PRO A 47 4.78 3.35 14.44
CA PRO A 47 5.59 3.30 13.22
C PRO A 47 5.96 1.88 12.73
N ARG A 48 5.35 0.85 13.29
CA ARG A 48 5.59 -0.56 12.97
C ARG A 48 4.73 -1.07 11.82
N TRP A 49 4.38 -0.20 10.88
CA TRP A 49 3.70 -0.59 9.65
C TRP A 49 4.66 -0.54 8.47
N PHE A 50 4.41 -1.40 7.49
CA PHE A 50 5.04 -1.31 6.18
C PHE A 50 4.13 -1.91 5.13
N ILE A 51 4.38 -1.60 3.87
CA ILE A 51 3.67 -2.19 2.73
C ILE A 51 4.67 -2.94 1.87
N LEU A 52 4.30 -4.14 1.44
CA LEU A 52 4.95 -4.82 0.33
C LEU A 52 4.22 -4.45 -0.95
N ALA A 53 4.90 -3.77 -1.87
CA ALA A 53 4.36 -3.33 -3.15
C ALA A 53 5.03 -4.11 -4.28
N ALA A 54 4.25 -4.85 -5.07
CA ALA A 54 4.74 -5.73 -6.12
C ALA A 54 4.54 -5.13 -7.52
N ARG A 55 5.52 -5.30 -8.40
CA ARG A 55 5.46 -4.91 -9.82
C ARG A 55 6.28 -5.87 -10.69
N PRO A 56 5.94 -6.08 -11.97
CA PRO A 56 6.71 -6.95 -12.86
C PRO A 56 8.20 -6.59 -12.94
N ASP A 57 8.50 -5.31 -13.14
CA ASP A 57 9.83 -4.71 -13.28
C ASP A 57 9.84 -3.23 -12.84
N ALA A 58 10.97 -2.55 -13.00
CA ALA A 58 11.16 -1.19 -12.48
C ALA A 58 10.39 -0.09 -13.22
N ALA A 59 10.00 -0.32 -14.47
CA ALA A 59 9.27 0.64 -15.30
C ALA A 59 7.75 0.43 -15.24
N SER A 60 7.31 -0.74 -14.79
CA SER A 60 5.90 -1.10 -14.67
C SER A 60 5.22 -0.47 -13.43
N PRO A 61 3.90 -0.18 -13.51
CA PRO A 61 3.11 0.20 -12.35
C PRO A 61 3.03 -0.95 -11.33
N TYR A 62 2.67 -0.60 -10.09
CA TYR A 62 2.42 -1.62 -9.06
C TYR A 62 1.13 -2.35 -9.34
N VAL A 63 1.14 -3.67 -9.13
CA VAL A 63 0.02 -4.58 -9.43
C VAL A 63 -0.58 -5.22 -8.18
N ALA A 64 0.10 -5.12 -7.02
CA ALA A 64 -0.41 -5.61 -5.75
C ALA A 64 0.23 -4.88 -4.57
N PHE A 65 -0.54 -4.77 -3.48
CA PHE A 65 -0.11 -4.18 -2.22
C PHE A 65 -0.51 -5.07 -1.05
N LEU A 66 0.39 -5.24 -0.09
CA LEU A 66 0.12 -5.94 1.17
C LEU A 66 0.54 -5.05 2.35
N PRO A 67 -0.39 -4.29 2.95
CA PRO A 67 -0.12 -3.52 4.17
C PRO A 67 -0.02 -4.47 5.36
N LEU A 68 1.01 -4.29 6.18
CA LEU A 68 1.30 -5.09 7.36
C LEU A 68 1.56 -4.20 8.56
N GLN A 69 1.15 -4.65 9.74
CA GLN A 69 1.43 -4.01 11.01
C GLN A 69 1.98 -5.05 11.98
N TRP A 70 3.17 -4.78 12.53
CA TRP A 70 3.72 -5.62 13.59
C TRP A 70 3.11 -5.25 14.95
N ARG A 71 2.48 -6.23 15.60
CA ARG A 71 1.96 -6.13 16.97
C ARG A 71 2.81 -7.03 17.84
N GLY A 72 3.69 -6.41 18.63
CA GLY A 72 4.55 -7.09 19.59
C GLY A 72 5.00 -6.11 20.66
#